data_AF-A0A379FTK9-F1
#
_entry.id   AF-A0A379FTK9-F1
#
_cell.length_a   1.000
_cell.length_b   1.000
_cell.length_c   1.000
_cell.angle_alpha   90.00
_cell.angle_beta   90.00
_cell.angle_gamma   90.00
#
_symmetry.space_group_name_H-M   'P 1'
#
loop_
_entity.id
_entity.type
_entity.pdbx_description
1 polymer ?
#
loop_
_entity_poly.entity_id
_entity_poly.type
_entity_poly.pdbx_seq_one_letter_code
_entity_poly.pdbx_strand_id
1 'polypeptide(L)'
;MDLSNAKAEIDKLRNDVSNGTKRVYVNAKCPKPEANTFESGGNESSARLSEAAEQDYWRLRKMIVENEKQTLYLQDYIRTECLH
;
A
#
# COMPACT_ATOMS: atom_id res chain seq x y z
N MET A 1 2.49 -8.95 16.53
CA MET A 1 2.94 -7.69 15.91
C MET A 1 2.12 -6.57 16.54
N ASP A 2 2.75 -5.54 17.12
CA ASP A 2 2.02 -4.42 17.72
C ASP A 2 1.76 -3.31 16.68
N LEU A 3 0.69 -2.53 16.88
CA LEU A 3 0.27 -1.41 16.01
C LEU A 3 1.38 -0.40 15.81
N SER A 4 2.12 -0.08 16.87
CA SER A 4 3.23 0.88 16.80
C SER A 4 4.33 0.37 15.87
N ASN A 5 4.66 -0.92 15.93
CA ASN A 5 5.64 -1.53 15.04
C ASN A 5 5.17 -1.54 13.58
N ALA A 6 3.90 -1.90 13.36
CA ALA A 6 3.32 -1.92 12.02
C ALA A 6 3.24 -0.51 11.39
N LYS A 7 2.86 0.51 12.18
CA LYS A 7 2.88 1.92 11.74
C LYS A 7 4.30 2.39 11.40
N ALA A 8 5.28 2.06 12.24
CA ALA A 8 6.68 2.40 12.00
C ALA A 8 7.23 1.76 10.72
N GLU A 9 6.88 0.50 10.44
CA GLU A 9 7.28 -0.18 9.21
C GLU A 9 6.65 0.49 7.97
N ILE A 10 5.37 0.84 8.04
CA ILE A 10 4.69 1.60 6.97
C ILE A 10 5.36 2.95 6.73
N ASP A 11 5.72 3.68 7.79
CA ASP A 11 6.40 4.97 7.67
C ASP A 11 7.80 4.84 7.06
N LYS A 12 8.55 3.80 7.44
CA LYS A 12 9.84 3.49 6.81
C LYS A 12 9.68 3.23 5.31
N LEU A 13 8.70 2.39 4.93
CA LEU A 13 8.47 2.09 3.52
C LEU A 13 8.01 3.33 2.73
N ARG A 14 7.17 4.18 3.32
CA ARG A 14 6.78 5.46 2.72
C ARG A 14 7.99 6.35 2.44
N ASN A 15 8.90 6.47 3.40
CA ASN A 15 10.12 7.26 3.23
C ASN A 15 11.03 6.66 2.14
N ASP A 16 11.20 5.34 2.13
CA ASP A 16 12.01 4.65 1.12
C ASP A 16 11.47 4.90 -0.31
N VAL A 17 10.15 4.90 -0.48
CA VAL A 17 9.51 5.16 -1.79
C VAL A 17 9.58 6.64 -2.17
N SER A 18 9.33 7.55 -1.22
CA SER A 18 9.45 9.00 -1.47
C SER A 18 10.88 9.40 -1.83
N ASN A 19 11.88 8.72 -1.28
CA ASN A 19 13.30 8.92 -1.61
C ASN A 19 13.73 8.20 -2.91
N GLY A 20 12.83 7.46 -3.56
CA GLY A 20 13.12 6.69 -4.78
C GLY A 20 14.00 5.46 -4.56
N THR A 21 14.30 5.08 -3.32
CA THR A 21 15.11 3.89 -2.99
C THR A 21 14.32 2.59 -3.13
N LYS A 22 12.98 2.67 -3.07
CA LYS A 22 12.03 1.58 -3.33
C LYS A 22 10.90 2.06 -4.24
N ARG A 23 10.13 1.11 -4.76
CA ARG A 23 8.96 1.38 -5.61
C ARG A 23 7.74 0.59 -5.14
N VAL A 24 6.57 1.21 -5.20
CA VAL A 24 5.28 0.52 -5.06
C VAL A 24 4.87 -0.01 -6.42
N TYR A 25 4.70 -1.33 -6.53
CA TYR A 25 4.22 -1.97 -7.75
C TYR A 25 2.74 -2.28 -7.62
N VAL A 26 1.95 -1.89 -8.62
CA VAL A 26 0.57 -2.33 -8.75
C VAL A 26 0.56 -3.58 -9.62
N ASN A 27 -0.02 -4.66 -9.12
CA ASN A 27 -0.22 -5.85 -9.92
C ASN A 27 -1.39 -5.63 -10.89
N ALA A 28 -1.09 -5.12 -12.07
CA ALA A 28 -2.06 -4.86 -13.13
C ALA A 28 -1.89 -5.84 -14.29
N LYS A 29 -3.01 -6.29 -14.87
CA LYS A 29 -3.02 -7.00 -16.15
C LYS A 29 -3.20 -5.97 -17.26
N CYS A 30 -2.12 -5.67 -17.98
CA CYS A 30 -2.21 -4.83 -19.18
C CYS A 30 -2.64 -5.70 -20.37
N PRO A 31 -3.70 -5.34 -21.11
CA PRO A 31 -4.03 -6.02 -22.36
C PRO A 31 -2.87 -5.84 -23.35
N LYS A 32 -2.62 -6.88 -24.16
CA LYS A 32 -1.58 -6.83 -25.19
C LYS A 32 -1.99 -5.79 -26.23
N PRO A 33 -1.16 -4.79 -26.55
CA PRO A 33 -1.48 -3.86 -27.61
C PRO A 33 -1.60 -4.63 -28.94
N GLU A 34 -2.64 -4.32 -29.72
CA GLU A 34 -2.73 -4.75 -31.12
C GLU A 34 -1.52 -4.18 -31.87
N ALA A 35 -0.97 -4.95 -32.81
CA ALA A 35 0.34 -4.71 -33.41
C ALA A 35 0.44 -3.29 -34.01
N ASN A 36 1.01 -2.37 -33.24
CA ASN A 36 1.44 -1.06 -33.69
C ASN A 36 2.96 -1.00 -33.56
N THR A 37 3.61 -0.54 -34.63
CA THR A 37 5.02 -0.22 -34.70
C THR A 37 5.31 0.94 -33.75
N PHE A 38 5.50 0.64 -32.47
CA PHE A 38 6.01 1.64 -31.54
C PHE A 38 7.50 1.81 -31.86
N GLU A 39 7.88 2.98 -32.37
CA GLU A 39 9.26 3.43 -32.24
C GLU A 39 9.56 3.46 -30.74
N SER A 40 10.61 2.76 -30.33
CA SER A 40 11.14 2.82 -28.96
C SER A 40 11.74 4.21 -28.74
N GLY A 41 10.88 5.21 -28.67
CA GLY A 41 11.22 6.62 -28.62
C GLY A 41 11.28 7.11 -27.18
N GLY A 42 12.50 7.38 -26.72
CA GLY A 42 12.73 8.29 -25.60
C GLY A 42 12.87 7.64 -24.23
N ASN A 43 13.68 8.29 -23.41
CA ASN A 43 13.93 8.00 -22.00
C ASN A 43 12.66 8.26 -21.17
N GLU A 44 11.59 7.51 -21.44
CA GLU A 44 10.34 7.64 -20.71
C GLU A 44 10.57 7.16 -19.27
N SER A 45 10.23 8.01 -18.32
CA SER A 45 10.23 7.66 -16.90
C SER A 45 9.41 6.39 -16.70
N SER A 46 9.94 5.39 -15.98
CA SER A 46 9.18 4.15 -15.76
C SER A 46 7.84 4.45 -15.11
N ALA A 47 6.80 3.72 -15.50
CA ALA A 47 5.47 3.83 -14.94
C ALA A 47 5.51 3.85 -13.40
N ARG A 48 4.92 4.90 -12.81
CA ARG A 48 4.81 5.11 -11.36
C ARG A 48 3.45 5.70 -11.01
N LEU A 49 3.01 5.51 -9.77
CA LEU A 49 1.84 6.20 -9.24
C LEU A 49 2.06 7.72 -9.28
N SER A 50 0.96 8.48 -9.42
CA SER A 50 1.02 9.91 -9.14
C SER A 50 1.32 10.13 -7.66
N GLU A 51 1.90 11.28 -7.33
CA GLU A 51 2.22 11.62 -5.93
C GLU A 51 0.99 11.52 -5.03
N ALA A 52 -0.17 12.03 -5.50
CA ALA A 52 -1.44 11.93 -4.77
C ALA A 52 -1.86 10.47 -4.54
N ALA A 53 -1.82 9.62 -5.58
CA ALA A 53 -2.20 8.21 -5.47
C ALA A 53 -1.24 7.44 -4.54
N GLU A 54 0.05 7.79 -4.53
CA GLU A 54 1.02 7.21 -3.61
C GLU A 54 0.72 7.58 -2.15
N GLN A 55 0.43 8.86 -1.89
CA GLN A 55 0.05 9.32 -0.54
C GLN A 55 -1.24 8.65 -0.05
N ASP A 56 -2.24 8.54 -0.90
CA ASP A 56 -3.51 7.86 -0.58
C ASP A 56 -3.30 6.38 -0.30
N TYR A 57 -2.46 5.69 -1.07
CA TYR A 57 -2.09 4.30 -0.81
C TYR A 57 -1.49 4.12 0.59
N TRP A 58 -0.56 4.99 1.00
CA TRP A 58 0.04 4.92 2.32
C TRP A 58 -0.96 5.20 3.45
N ARG A 59 -1.87 6.15 3.25
CA ARG A 59 -2.97 6.41 4.19
C ARG A 59 -3.86 5.19 4.34
N LEU A 60 -4.24 4.56 3.23
CA LEU A 60 -5.04 3.34 3.21
C LEU A 60 -4.36 2.21 3.99
N ARG A 61 -3.05 1.99 3.77
CA ARG A 61 -2.29 0.96 4.51
C ARG A 61 -2.29 1.20 6.02
N LYS A 62 -2.17 2.45 6.48
CA LYS A 62 -2.27 2.78 7.91
C LYS A 62 -3.65 2.50 8.48
N MET A 63 -4.71 2.89 7.76
CA MET A 63 -6.09 2.66 8.19
C MET A 63 -6.42 1.17 8.31
N ILE A 64 -5.93 0.33 7.39
CA ILE A 64 -6.15 -1.12 7.44
C ILE A 64 -5.59 -1.72 8.75
N VAL A 65 -4.33 -1.41 9.08
CA VAL A 65 -3.68 -1.94 10.30
C VAL A 65 -4.40 -1.46 11.57
N GLU A 66 -4.85 -0.21 11.58
CA GLU A 66 -5.60 0.34 12.72
C GLU A 66 -6.96 -0.33 12.89
N ASN A 67 -7.72 -0.46 11.80
CA ASN A 67 -9.01 -1.14 11.80
C ASN A 67 -8.88 -2.62 12.18
N GLU A 68 -7.82 -3.29 11.74
CA GLU A 68 -7.53 -4.68 12.12
C GLU A 68 -7.33 -4.80 13.64
N LYS A 69 -6.51 -3.93 14.26
CA LYS A 69 -6.31 -3.97 15.72
C LYS A 69 -7.59 -3.65 16.50
N GLN A 70 -8.37 -2.66 16.05
CA GLN A 70 -9.65 -2.33 16.66
C GLN A 70 -10.64 -3.51 16.57
N THR A 71 -10.69 -4.17 15.41
CA THR A 71 -11.56 -5.33 15.18
C THR A 71 -11.17 -6.49 16.09
N LEU A 72 -9.88 -6.80 16.18
CA LEU A 72 -9.37 -7.86 17.05
C LEU A 72 -9.68 -7.59 18.52
N TYR A 73 -9.49 -6.34 18.97
CA TYR A 73 -9.85 -5.94 20.33
C TYR A 73 -11.34 -6.15 20.61
N LEU A 74 -12.22 -5.71 19.70
CA LEU A 74 -13.67 -5.87 19.88
C LEU A 74 -14.09 -7.35 19.88
N GLN A 75 -13.49 -8.17 19.03
CA GLN A 75 -13.74 -9.62 19.02
C GLN A 75 -13.33 -10.27 20.36
N ASP A 76 -12.20 -9.86 20.92
CA ASP A 76 -11.72 -10.38 22.19
C ASP A 76 -12.59 -9.94 23.38
N TYR A 77 -13.00 -8.67 23.36
CA TYR A 77 -13.95 -8.13 24.34
C TYR A 77 -15.27 -8.91 24.34
N ILE A 78 -15.87 -9.17 23.17
CA ILE A 78 -17.10 -9.96 23.06
C ILE A 78 -16.91 -11.37 23.62
N ARG A 79 -15.77 -12.01 23.32
CA ARG A 79 -15.47 -13.36 23.80
C ARG A 79 -15.36 -13.43 25.32
N THR A 80 -14.82 -12.37 25.93
CA THR A 80 -14.58 -12.29 27.38
C THR A 80 -15.82 -11.83 28.14
N GLU A 81 -16.60 -10.90 27.61
CA GLU A 81 -17.68 -10.26 28.39
C GLU A 81 -19.08 -10.79 28.05
N CYS A 82 -19.27 -11.38 26.87
CA CYS A 82 -20.60 -11.77 26.38
C CYS A 82 -20.79 -13.28 26.21
N LEU A 83 -19.70 -14.05 26.14
CA LEU A 83 -19.73 -15.51 25.98
C LEU A 83 -19.31 -16.23 27.27
N HIS A 84 -19.42 -15.55 28.41
CA HIS A 84 -19.27 -16.12 29.74
C HIS A 84 -20.64 -16.35 30.38
#